data_AF-A0A3C2E1J4-F1
#
_entry.id   AF-A0A3C2E1J4-F1
#
_cell.length_a   1.000
_cell.length_b   1.000
_cell.length_c   1.000
_cell.angle_alpha   90.00
_cell.angle_beta   90.00
_cell.angle_gamma   90.00
#
_symmetry.space_group_name_H-M   'P 1'
#
loop_
_entity.id
_entity.type
_entity.pdbx_description
1 polymer ?
#
loop_
_entity_poly.entity_id
_entity_poly.type
_entity_poly.pdbx_seq_one_letter_code
_entity_poly.pdbx_strand_id
1 'polypeptide(L)'
;MPAFEYEALDAAGKRNRGFLTADSEIAARRELRRRQLSPLKVARAASDALRKAGGRTASKALSKRELMLVTRQLASLIDAGMPVEEAVGLVAGQVDSQAMRRVLTDLRSRVMEGERLSDAMAA
;
A
#
# COMPACT_ATOMS: atom_id res chain seq x y z
N MET A 1 -6.89 16.51 -8.90
CA MET A 1 -7.94 15.64 -9.48
C MET A 1 -8.70 14.97 -8.34
N PRO A 2 -10.04 14.97 -8.34
CA PRO A 2 -10.84 14.35 -7.27
C PRO A 2 -10.75 12.82 -7.31
N ALA A 3 -10.80 12.21 -6.13
CA ALA A 3 -10.90 10.77 -5.99
C ALA A 3 -12.37 10.35 -5.88
N PHE A 4 -12.69 9.21 -6.46
CA PHE A 4 -14.01 8.58 -6.42
C PHE A 4 -13.88 7.20 -5.78
N GLU A 5 -14.70 6.92 -4.78
CA GLU A 5 -14.86 5.58 -4.28
C GLU A 5 -15.83 4.84 -5.21
N TYR A 6 -15.44 3.63 -5.61
CA TYR A 6 -16.27 2.78 -6.44
C TYR A 6 -16.47 1.41 -5.82
N GLU A 7 -17.68 0.88 -6.00
CA GLU A 7 -18.00 -0.52 -5.86
C GLU A 7 -18.41 -1.01 -7.24
N ALA A 8 -17.66 -1.96 -7.78
CA ALA A 8 -17.89 -2.52 -9.10
C ALA A 8 -17.82 -4.05 -9.08
N LEU A 9 -18.56 -4.68 -9.97
CA LEU A 9 -18.58 -6.11 -10.16
C LEU A 9 -17.61 -6.49 -11.28
N ASP A 10 -16.80 -7.53 -11.11
CA ASP A 10 -16.11 -8.13 -12.25
C ASP A 10 -17.04 -9.01 -13.09
N ALA A 11 -16.55 -9.50 -14.24
CA ALA A 11 -17.28 -10.41 -15.11
C ALA A 11 -17.62 -11.77 -14.45
N ALA A 12 -16.93 -12.13 -13.36
CA ALA A 12 -17.16 -13.34 -12.57
C ALA A 12 -18.11 -13.11 -11.38
N GLY A 13 -18.70 -11.92 -11.24
CA GLY A 13 -19.64 -11.61 -10.16
C GLY A 13 -18.98 -11.17 -8.84
N LYS A 14 -17.67 -10.96 -8.81
CA LYS A 14 -16.94 -10.56 -7.60
C LYS A 14 -17.03 -9.06 -7.40
N ARG A 15 -17.41 -8.63 -6.19
CA ARG A 15 -17.46 -7.20 -5.81
C ARG A 15 -16.06 -6.69 -5.48
N ASN A 16 -15.62 -5.70 -6.23
CA ASN A 16 -14.37 -4.97 -6.03
C ASN A 16 -14.69 -3.56 -5.55
N ARG A 17 -14.09 -3.19 -4.40
CA ARG A 17 -14.18 -1.85 -3.82
C ARG A 17 -12.82 -1.19 -3.89
N GLY A 18 -12.78 0.07 -4.29
CA GLY A 18 -11.52 0.79 -4.43
C GLY A 18 -11.71 2.28 -4.69
N PHE A 19 -10.58 2.97 -4.80
CA PHE A 19 -10.54 4.38 -5.14
C PHE A 19 -10.02 4.57 -6.56
N LEU A 20 -10.62 5.50 -7.29
CA LEU A 20 -10.25 5.86 -8.64
C LEU A 20 -10.17 7.38 -8.76
N THR A 21 -9.05 7.88 -9.27
CA THR A 21 -8.90 9.29 -9.61
C THR A 21 -9.52 9.55 -10.97
N ALA A 22 -10.45 10.49 -11.05
CA ALA A 22 -11.11 10.87 -12.30
C ALA A 22 -11.52 12.34 -12.25
N ASP A 23 -11.74 12.95 -13.41
CA ASP A 23 -12.15 14.36 -13.47
C ASP A 23 -13.65 14.55 -13.19
N SER A 24 -14.45 13.50 -13.35
CA SER A 24 -15.90 13.49 -13.08
C SER A 24 -16.39 12.08 -12.79
N GLU A 25 -17.61 11.95 -12.23
CA GLU A 25 -18.25 10.65 -12.00
C GLU A 25 -18.46 9.88 -13.32
N ILE A 26 -18.77 10.60 -14.40
CA ILE A 26 -18.92 10.03 -15.75
C ILE A 26 -17.58 9.46 -16.23
N ALA A 27 -16.48 10.19 -16.01
CA ALA A 27 -15.13 9.73 -16.34
C ALA A 27 -14.73 8.51 -15.50
N ALA A 28 -15.08 8.48 -14.20
CA ALA A 28 -14.82 7.34 -13.32
C ALA A 28 -15.56 6.08 -13.79
N ARG A 29 -16.85 6.19 -14.13
CA ARG A 29 -17.65 5.07 -14.67
C ARG A 29 -17.08 4.55 -16.00
N ARG A 30 -16.62 5.44 -16.87
CA ARG A 30 -16.00 5.07 -18.16
C ARG A 30 -14.70 4.30 -17.96
N GLU A 31 -13.87 4.74 -17.02
CA GLU A 31 -12.62 4.05 -16.69
C GLU A 31 -12.86 2.68 -16.02
N LEU A 32 -13.90 2.55 -15.19
CA LEU A 32 -14.29 1.24 -14.64
C LEU A 32 -14.76 0.28 -15.74
N ARG A 33 -15.59 0.75 -16.68
CA ARG A 33 -16.00 -0.04 -17.85
C ARG A 33 -14.80 -0.44 -18.72
N ARG A 34 -13.83 0.46 -18.91
CA ARG A 34 -12.57 0.17 -19.63
C ARG A 34 -11.78 -0.97 -18.97
N ARG A 35 -11.86 -1.08 -17.64
CA ARG A 35 -11.27 -2.16 -16.84
C ARG A 35 -12.13 -3.42 -16.76
N GLN A 36 -13.19 -3.52 -17.58
CA GLN A 36 -14.17 -4.62 -17.54
C GLN A 36 -14.88 -4.78 -16.20
N LEU A 37 -14.94 -3.70 -15.40
CA LEU A 37 -15.66 -3.65 -14.14
C LEU A 37 -17.01 -2.96 -14.34
N SER A 38 -18.08 -3.63 -13.94
CA SER A 38 -19.44 -3.08 -13.99
C SER A 38 -19.71 -2.25 -12.74
N PRO A 39 -19.82 -0.90 -12.83
CA PRO A 39 -19.99 -0.05 -11.66
C PRO A 39 -21.38 -0.25 -11.03
N LEU A 40 -21.41 -0.60 -9.73
CA LEU A 40 -22.63 -0.70 -8.93
C LEU A 40 -22.90 0.61 -8.18
N LYS A 41 -21.86 1.20 -7.59
CA LYS A 41 -21.90 2.51 -6.92
C LYS A 41 -20.63 3.29 -7.25
N VAL A 42 -20.79 4.56 -7.58
CA VAL A 42 -19.68 5.50 -7.72
C VAL A 42 -20.05 6.73 -6.91
N ALA A 43 -19.27 7.04 -5.88
CA ALA A 43 -19.48 8.20 -5.04
C ALA A 43 -18.24 9.08 -5.07
N ARG A 44 -18.43 10.40 -5.14
CA ARG A 44 -17.33 11.35 -4.98
C ARG A 44 -16.79 11.16 -3.57
N ALA A 45 -15.53 10.73 -3.45
CA ALA A 45 -14.90 10.69 -2.15
C ALA A 45 -14.79 12.16 -1.70
N ALA A 46 -15.48 12.50 -0.61
CA ALA A 46 -15.30 13.80 0.02
C ALA A 46 -13.81 14.00 0.24
N SER A 47 -13.31 15.23 0.10
CA SER A 47 -11.89 15.58 0.28
C SER A 47 -11.31 15.03 1.61
N ASP A 48 -12.15 14.79 2.62
CA ASP A 48 -11.79 14.14 3.87
C ASP A 48 -11.67 12.61 3.81
N ALA A 49 -12.34 11.93 2.89
CA ALA A 49 -12.21 10.49 2.67
C ALA A 49 -10.85 10.12 2.05
N LEU A 50 -10.19 11.04 1.33
CA LEU A 50 -8.81 10.84 0.88
C LEU A 50 -7.81 10.99 2.04
N ARG A 51 -8.08 11.90 2.99
CA ARG A 51 -7.32 12.01 4.25
C ARG A 51 -7.57 10.83 5.20
N LYS A 52 -8.76 10.24 5.17
CA LYS A 52 -9.09 8.97 5.88
C LYS A 52 -8.59 7.72 5.15
N ALA A 53 -8.41 7.74 3.83
CA ALA A 53 -7.70 6.67 3.11
C ALA A 53 -6.20 6.69 3.39
N GLY A 54 -5.63 7.84 3.76
CA GLY A 54 -4.30 7.98 4.37
C GLY A 54 -4.28 7.85 5.91
N GLY A 55 -5.42 7.57 6.54
CA GLY A 55 -5.59 7.69 7.98
C GLY A 55 -6.36 6.52 8.58
N ARG A 56 -5.61 5.53 9.08
CA ARG A 56 -6.08 4.49 9.99
C ARG A 56 -7.00 3.46 9.33
N THR A 57 -6.48 2.74 8.33
CA THR A 57 -6.75 1.30 8.35
C THR A 57 -6.21 0.84 9.69
N ALA A 58 -7.06 0.24 10.54
CA ALA A 58 -6.60 -0.44 11.73
C ALA A 58 -5.44 -1.32 11.28
N SER A 59 -4.21 -0.92 11.64
CA SER A 59 -2.99 -1.60 11.25
C SER A 59 -3.18 -3.00 11.78
N LYS A 60 -3.51 -3.92 10.87
CA LYS A 60 -3.57 -5.34 11.20
C LYS A 60 -2.17 -5.62 11.74
N ALA A 61 -2.07 -5.82 13.05
CA ALA A 61 -0.79 -5.96 13.72
C ALA A 61 0.03 -6.96 12.91
N LEU A 62 1.24 -6.55 12.51
CA LEU A 62 2.10 -7.40 11.70
C LEU A 62 2.23 -8.75 12.41
N SER A 63 2.10 -9.83 11.64
CA SER A 63 2.21 -11.16 12.23
C SER A 63 3.59 -11.29 12.87
N LYS A 64 3.65 -11.80 14.11
CA LYS A 64 4.94 -12.05 14.79
C LYS A 64 5.87 -12.91 13.94
N ARG A 65 5.30 -13.85 13.17
CA ARG A 65 6.06 -14.71 12.24
C ARG A 65 6.67 -13.92 11.09
N GLU A 66 5.91 -13.01 10.50
CA GLU A 66 6.41 -12.15 9.42
C GLU A 66 7.53 -11.24 9.93
N LEU A 67 7.34 -10.65 11.11
CA LEU A 67 8.35 -9.81 11.74
C LEU A 67 9.65 -10.59 11.98
N MET A 68 9.58 -11.80 12.52
CA MET A 68 10.76 -12.66 12.73
C MET A 68 11.49 -13.01 11.43
N LEU A 69 10.76 -13.27 10.34
CA LEU A 69 11.37 -13.60 9.05
C LEU A 69 12.09 -12.39 8.46
N VAL A 70 11.43 -11.24 8.47
CA VAL A 70 11.98 -9.97 7.98
C VAL A 70 13.24 -9.58 8.75
N THR A 71 13.20 -9.61 10.09
CA THR A 71 14.37 -9.24 10.90
C THR A 71 15.55 -10.19 10.71
N ARG A 72 15.30 -11.50 10.55
CA ARG A 72 16.36 -12.48 10.24
C ARG A 72 16.99 -12.26 8.87
N GLN A 73 16.18 -11.96 7.84
CA GLN A 73 16.69 -11.67 6.51
C GLN A 73 17.52 -10.38 6.50
N LEU A 74 17.01 -9.32 7.13
CA LEU A 74 17.75 -8.06 7.28
C LEU A 74 19.08 -8.27 7.99
N ALA A 75 19.09 -8.99 9.12
CA ALA A 75 20.33 -9.30 9.84
C ALA A 75 21.34 -10.02 8.94
N SER A 76 20.90 -11.04 8.19
CA SER A 76 21.78 -11.81 7.30
C SER A 76 22.38 -10.97 6.17
N LEU A 77 21.60 -10.05 5.59
CA LEU A 77 22.07 -9.17 4.51
C LEU A 77 23.02 -8.10 5.03
N ILE A 78 22.71 -7.51 6.19
CA ILE A 78 23.55 -6.50 6.83
C ILE A 78 24.88 -7.14 7.29
N ASP A 79 24.85 -8.34 7.87
CA ASP A 79 26.06 -9.09 8.23
C ASP A 79 26.92 -9.45 7.00
N ALA A 80 26.29 -9.62 5.83
CA ALA A 80 26.98 -9.81 4.56
C ALA A 80 27.56 -8.51 3.98
N GLY A 81 27.41 -7.37 4.66
CA GLY A 81 27.93 -6.07 4.25
C GLY A 81 27.06 -5.34 3.22
N MET A 82 25.82 -5.79 3.00
CA MET A 82 24.88 -5.08 2.12
C MET A 82 24.48 -3.73 2.75
N PRO A 83 24.43 -2.63 1.96
CA PRO A 83 23.88 -1.38 2.42
C PRO A 83 22.46 -1.55 2.98
N VAL A 84 22.15 -0.83 4.07
CA VAL A 84 20.88 -1.00 4.79
C VAL A 84 19.67 -0.73 3.90
N GLU A 85 19.72 0.31 3.06
CA GLU A 85 18.60 0.60 2.16
C GLU A 85 18.34 -0.53 1.14
N GLU A 86 19.41 -1.20 0.69
CA GLU A 86 19.41 -2.20 -0.37
C GLU A 86 18.82 -3.48 0.22
N ALA A 87 19.26 -3.82 1.43
CA ALA A 87 18.72 -4.92 2.22
C ALA A 87 17.22 -4.75 2.48
N VAL A 88 16.78 -3.55 2.89
CA VAL A 88 15.36 -3.25 3.13
C VAL A 88 14.55 -3.35 1.82
N GLY A 89 15.07 -2.83 0.72
CA GLY A 89 14.43 -2.92 -0.60
C GLY A 89 14.28 -4.37 -1.09
N LEU A 90 15.32 -5.18 -0.93
CA LEU A 90 15.31 -6.59 -1.30
C LEU A 90 14.28 -7.38 -0.48
N VAL A 91 14.26 -7.18 0.85
CA VAL A 91 13.29 -7.84 1.73
C VAL A 91 11.85 -7.37 1.43
N ALA A 92 11.64 -6.10 1.11
CA ALA A 92 10.32 -5.58 0.70
C ALA A 92 9.79 -6.28 -0.57
N GLY A 93 10.67 -6.64 -1.51
CA GLY A 93 10.30 -7.40 -2.71
C GLY A 93 9.93 -8.86 -2.45
N GLN A 94 10.44 -9.45 -1.36
CA GLN A 94 10.27 -10.87 -1.03
C GLN A 94 9.08 -11.17 -0.11
N VAL A 95 8.50 -10.15 0.55
CA VAL A 95 7.36 -10.35 1.44
C VAL A 95 6.03 -10.46 0.69
N ASP A 96 5.23 -11.47 1.03
CA ASP A 96 3.88 -11.68 0.46
C ASP A 96 2.84 -10.71 1.03
N SER A 97 3.01 -10.31 2.29
CA SER A 97 2.10 -9.42 2.99
C SER A 97 2.17 -8.00 2.43
N GLN A 98 1.06 -7.55 1.84
CA GLN A 98 0.94 -6.19 1.32
C GLN A 98 1.13 -5.14 2.43
N ALA A 99 0.74 -5.45 3.67
CA ALA A 99 0.96 -4.57 4.82
C ALA A 99 2.45 -4.44 5.13
N MET A 100 3.17 -5.56 5.22
CA MET A 100 4.61 -5.57 5.49
C MET A 100 5.40 -4.88 4.36
N ARG A 101 5.03 -5.15 3.11
CA ARG A 101 5.67 -4.52 1.94
C ARG A 101 5.58 -3.00 1.99
N ARG A 102 4.42 -2.46 2.37
CA ARG A 102 4.22 -1.01 2.52
C ARG A 102 5.11 -0.44 3.62
N VAL A 103 5.17 -1.09 4.78
CA VAL A 103 6.03 -0.66 5.90
C VAL A 103 7.49 -0.63 5.48
N LEU A 104 7.98 -1.70 4.85
CA LEU A 104 9.39 -1.76 4.41
C LEU A 104 9.71 -0.75 3.30
N THR A 105 8.76 -0.48 2.40
CA THR A 105 8.95 0.52 1.35
C THR A 105 9.00 1.94 1.94
N ASP A 106 8.14 2.24 2.92
CA ASP A 106 8.17 3.52 3.65
C ASP A 106 9.49 3.68 4.43
N LEU A 107 9.88 2.62 5.15
CA LEU A 107 11.15 2.56 5.88
C LEU A 107 12.35 2.85 4.96
N ARG A 108 12.38 2.23 3.78
CA ARG A 108 13.45 2.46 2.79
C ARG A 108 13.48 3.91 2.33
N SER A 109 12.33 4.51 2.02
CA SER A 109 12.27 5.91 1.59
C SER A 109 12.83 6.85 2.64
N ARG A 110 12.47 6.68 3.91
CA ARG A 110 12.98 7.51 5.01
C ARG A 110 14.48 7.36 5.24
N VAL A 111 14.99 6.13 5.16
CA VAL A 111 16.45 5.89 5.24
C VAL A 111 17.18 6.54 4.07
N MET A 112 16.61 6.50 2.85
CA MET A 112 17.15 7.19 1.68
C MET A 112 17.12 8.73 1.82
N GLU A 113 16.14 9.25 2.57
CA GLU A 113 16.05 10.67 2.92
C GLU A 113 17.06 11.08 4.02
N GLY A 114 17.79 10.11 4.59
CA GLY A 114 18.85 10.35 5.58
C GLY A 114 18.39 10.18 7.03
N GLU A 115 17.17 9.72 7.28
CA GLU A 115 16.74 9.35 8.63
C GLU A 115 17.50 8.14 9.15
N ARG A 116 17.74 8.10 10.47
CA ARG A 116 18.32 6.92 11.11
C ARG A 116 17.31 5.78 11.04
N LEU A 117 17.80 4.57 10.79
CA LEU A 117 16.95 3.36 10.74
C LEU A 117 16.09 3.19 12.00
N SER A 118 16.66 3.46 13.19
CA SER A 118 15.94 3.39 14.47
C SER A 118 14.72 4.31 14.51
N ASP A 119 14.88 5.52 13.98
CA ASP A 119 13.88 6.58 14.04
C ASP A 119 12.75 6.26 13.04
N ALA A 120 13.14 5.79 11.85
CA ALA A 120 12.22 5.36 10.81
C ALA A 120 11.40 4.10 11.21
N MET A 121 11.90 3.25 12.11
CA MET A 121 11.16 2.09 12.66
C MET A 121 10.24 2.43 13.84
N ALA A 122 10.47 3.56 14.52
CA ALA A 122 9.71 3.94 15.72
C ALA A 122 8.39 4.67 15.41
N ALA A 123 8.23 5.15 14.18
CA ALA A 123 7.08 5.90 13.69
C ALA A 123 5.89 4.99 13.27
#